data_AF-A0A355DR70-F1
#
_entry.id   AF-A0A355DR70-F1
#
_cell.length_a   1.000
_cell.length_b   1.000
_cell.length_c   1.000
_cell.angle_alpha   90.00
_cell.angle_beta   90.00
_cell.angle_gamma   90.00
#
_symmetry.space_group_name_H-M   'P 1'
#
loop_
_entity.id
_entity.type
_entity.pdbx_description
1 polymer ?
#
loop_
_entity_poly.entity_id
_entity_poly.type
_entity_poly.pdbx_seq_one_letter_code
_entity_poly.pdbx_strand_id
1 'polypeptide(L)'
;MTKINKSQLRTLYQASEIAMVWNEAQNLPVINHPQHGLISPNKYRSIHGGKPCPYCGIRMAHGKEIHTTSSRQEAIKRGYEYVDKRGKKVINSVNNIYFHPNYVTLDHKINKARCPEKMFDCDNLQIMCWRCNTDKGDDNTFELQHTCEYLDTLADEALARYQLL
;
A
#
# COMPACT_ATOMS: atom_id res chain seq x y z
N MET A 1 -31.28 25.80 -7.95
CA MET A 1 -29.81 25.65 -8.11
C MET A 1 -29.22 25.16 -6.80
N THR A 2 -28.77 23.91 -6.76
CA THR A 2 -28.14 23.30 -5.59
C THR A 2 -26.80 23.98 -5.34
N LYS A 3 -26.61 24.58 -4.17
CA LYS A 3 -25.33 25.19 -3.76
C LYS A 3 -24.26 24.08 -3.74
N ILE A 4 -23.37 24.06 -4.73
CA ILE A 4 -22.21 23.16 -4.72
C ILE A 4 -21.32 23.58 -3.56
N ASN A 5 -21.02 22.64 -2.67
CA ASN A 5 -20.17 22.90 -1.53
C ASN A 5 -18.72 23.05 -2.02
N LYS A 6 -18.02 24.13 -1.65
CA LYS A 6 -16.61 24.35 -2.04
C LYS A 6 -15.68 23.19 -1.65
N SER A 7 -16.05 22.39 -0.65
CA SER A 7 -15.31 21.16 -0.30
C SER A 7 -15.37 20.09 -1.39
N GLN A 8 -16.46 20.01 -2.15
CA GLN A 8 -16.65 19.05 -3.25
C GLN A 8 -15.80 19.40 -4.47
N LEU A 9 -15.30 20.63 -4.57
CA LEU A 9 -14.45 21.09 -5.67
C LEU A 9 -12.95 20.84 -5.41
N ARG A 10 -12.56 20.31 -4.25
CA ARG A 10 -11.15 20.02 -3.92
C ARG A 10 -10.60 18.78 -4.64
N THR A 11 -11.49 17.90 -5.09
CA THR A 11 -11.14 16.68 -5.83
C THR A 11 -11.94 16.65 -7.11
N LEU A 12 -11.29 16.29 -8.23
CA LEU A 12 -11.97 16.18 -9.53
C LEU A 12 -12.98 15.03 -9.54
N TYR A 13 -12.79 14.03 -8.67
CA TYR A 13 -13.63 12.83 -8.55
C TYR A 13 -13.98 12.55 -7.08
N GLN A 14 -15.12 11.90 -6.84
CA GLN A 14 -15.53 11.48 -5.51
C GLN A 14 -14.83 10.18 -5.12
N ALA A 15 -14.49 10.03 -3.84
CA ALA A 15 -13.83 8.81 -3.35
C ALA A 15 -14.66 7.53 -3.60
N SER A 16 -15.99 7.64 -3.61
CA SER A 16 -16.91 6.54 -3.92
C SER A 16 -16.82 6.07 -5.37
N GLU A 17 -16.66 6.99 -6.32
CA GLU A 17 -16.51 6.67 -7.75
C GLU A 17 -15.19 5.94 -7.99
N ILE A 18 -14.12 6.45 -7.39
CA ILE A 18 -12.80 5.82 -7.40
C ILE A 18 -12.84 4.41 -6.81
N ALA A 19 -13.54 4.24 -5.69
CA ALA A 19 -13.68 2.93 -5.04
C ALA A 19 -14.47 1.93 -5.91
N MET A 20 -15.51 2.40 -6.59
CA MET A 20 -16.30 1.59 -7.52
C MET A 20 -15.45 1.07 -8.67
N VAL A 21 -14.77 1.97 -9.39
CA VAL A 21 -13.87 1.60 -10.50
C VAL A 21 -12.79 0.62 -10.04
N TRP A 22 -12.17 0.89 -8.89
CA TRP A 22 -11.17 0.00 -8.31
C TRP A 22 -11.73 -1.40 -8.04
N ASN A 23 -12.93 -1.50 -7.46
CA ASN A 23 -13.56 -2.77 -7.10
C ASN A 23 -13.95 -3.60 -8.32
N GLU A 24 -14.50 -2.97 -9.35
CA GLU A 24 -14.84 -3.63 -10.62
C GLU A 24 -13.60 -4.16 -11.34
N ALA A 25 -12.49 -3.40 -11.28
CA ALA A 25 -11.27 -3.73 -12.00
C ALA A 25 -10.34 -4.72 -11.29
N GLN A 26 -10.56 -5.10 -10.02
CA GLN A 26 -9.58 -5.88 -9.24
C GLN A 26 -9.19 -7.23 -9.87
N ASN A 27 -10.08 -7.82 -10.66
CA ASN A 27 -9.88 -9.09 -11.36
C ASN A 27 -9.70 -8.92 -12.86
N LEU A 28 -9.86 -7.71 -13.40
CA LEU A 28 -9.73 -7.44 -14.83
C LEU A 28 -8.26 -7.16 -15.17
N PRO A 29 -7.77 -7.57 -16.35
CA PRO A 29 -6.42 -7.27 -16.79
C PRO A 29 -6.35 -5.80 -17.25
N VAL A 30 -6.09 -4.89 -16.31
CA VAL A 30 -6.08 -3.43 -16.54
C VAL A 30 -4.71 -2.79 -16.35
N ILE A 31 -3.73 -3.54 -15.85
CA ILE A 31 -2.37 -3.05 -15.61
C ILE A 31 -1.46 -3.60 -16.69
N ASN A 32 -0.86 -2.72 -17.49
CA ASN A 32 0.15 -3.12 -18.46
C ASN A 32 1.54 -3.22 -17.79
N HIS A 33 1.91 -4.41 -17.32
CA HIS A 33 3.15 -4.66 -16.58
C HIS A 33 4.32 -5.00 -17.53
N PRO A 34 5.51 -4.38 -17.39
CA PRO A 34 6.60 -4.52 -18.35
C PRO A 34 7.10 -5.96 -18.54
N GLN A 35 7.04 -6.78 -17.49
CA GLN A 35 7.51 -8.18 -17.52
C GLN A 35 6.39 -9.22 -17.61
N HIS A 36 5.13 -8.83 -17.40
CA HIS A 36 4.02 -9.76 -17.24
C HIS A 36 2.85 -9.48 -18.21
N GLY A 37 2.98 -8.45 -19.04
CA GLY A 37 1.91 -7.99 -19.92
C GLY A 37 0.71 -7.48 -19.13
N LEU A 38 -0.47 -7.61 -19.72
CA LEU A 38 -1.71 -7.13 -19.14
C LEU A 38 -2.16 -8.03 -17.97
N ILE A 39 -2.11 -7.53 -16.75
CA ILE A 39 -2.45 -8.26 -15.52
C ILE A 39 -3.48 -7.51 -14.67
N SER A 40 -4.12 -8.23 -13.76
CA SER A 40 -5.07 -7.64 -12.81
C SER A 40 -4.39 -7.13 -11.54
N PRO A 41 -5.01 -6.18 -10.81
CA PRO A 41 -4.56 -5.77 -9.48
C PRO A 41 -4.35 -6.95 -8.52
N ASN A 42 -5.25 -7.94 -8.53
CA ASN A 42 -5.10 -9.14 -7.70
C ASN A 42 -3.93 -10.02 -8.14
N LYS A 43 -3.69 -10.16 -9.45
CA LYS A 43 -2.50 -10.85 -9.95
C LYS A 43 -1.22 -10.11 -9.53
N TYR A 44 -1.21 -8.78 -9.59
CA TYR A 44 -0.07 -7.95 -9.16
C TYR A 44 0.26 -8.19 -7.68
N ARG A 45 -0.74 -8.19 -6.79
CA ARG A 45 -0.52 -8.53 -5.37
C ARG A 45 0.02 -9.95 -5.20
N SER A 46 -0.56 -10.91 -5.92
CA SER A 46 -0.17 -12.32 -5.83
C SER A 46 1.29 -12.56 -6.21
N ILE A 47 1.80 -11.93 -7.27
CA ILE A 47 3.21 -12.10 -7.71
C ILE A 47 4.22 -11.45 -6.74
N HIS A 48 3.75 -10.59 -5.83
CA HIS A 48 4.55 -9.99 -4.76
C HIS A 48 4.39 -10.70 -3.42
N GLY A 49 3.47 -11.67 -3.31
CA GLY A 49 3.40 -12.55 -2.16
C GLY A 49 4.73 -13.27 -1.93
N GLY A 50 5.24 -13.25 -0.71
CA GLY A 50 6.52 -13.87 -0.36
C GLY A 50 7.77 -13.03 -0.70
N LYS A 51 7.63 -11.88 -1.36
CA LYS A 51 8.73 -10.93 -1.59
C LYS A 51 8.89 -9.96 -0.41
N PRO A 52 10.09 -9.42 -0.14
CA PRO A 52 10.28 -8.39 0.88
C PRO A 52 9.53 -7.11 0.52
N CYS A 53 8.93 -6.47 1.52
CA CYS A 53 8.35 -5.13 1.37
C CYS A 53 9.47 -4.13 1.01
N PRO A 54 9.30 -3.28 -0.02
CA PRO A 54 10.34 -2.32 -0.41
C PRO A 54 10.71 -1.29 0.67
N TYR A 55 9.87 -1.12 1.69
CA TYR A 55 10.04 -0.08 2.72
C TYR A 55 10.56 -0.64 4.05
N CYS A 56 9.97 -1.73 4.54
CA CYS A 56 10.38 -2.32 5.83
C CYS A 56 11.23 -3.59 5.70
N GLY A 57 11.46 -4.10 4.47
CA GLY A 57 12.22 -5.34 4.23
C GLY A 57 11.52 -6.63 4.67
N ILE A 58 10.43 -6.55 5.44
CA ILE A 58 9.73 -7.72 5.95
C ILE A 58 9.00 -8.44 4.81
N ARG A 59 9.06 -9.79 4.82
CA ARG A 59 8.40 -10.63 3.82
C ARG A 59 6.89 -10.39 3.80
N MET A 60 6.37 -10.02 2.64
CA MET A 60 4.95 -9.77 2.45
C MET A 60 4.15 -11.06 2.40
N ALA A 61 2.98 -11.02 3.00
CA ALA A 61 2.04 -12.12 3.12
C ALA A 61 0.90 -12.00 2.10
N HIS A 62 0.45 -13.10 1.52
CA HIS A 62 -0.68 -13.11 0.60
C HIS A 62 -1.44 -14.43 0.70
N GLY A 63 -2.76 -14.41 0.51
CA GLY A 63 -3.61 -15.60 0.60
C GLY A 63 -4.56 -15.59 1.80
N LYS A 64 -5.61 -16.41 1.74
CA LYS A 64 -6.75 -16.30 2.67
C LYS A 64 -6.61 -17.12 3.96
N GLU A 65 -5.85 -18.19 3.95
CA GLU A 65 -5.86 -19.19 5.03
C GLU A 65 -5.30 -18.65 6.35
N ILE A 66 -4.02 -18.26 6.34
CA ILE A 66 -3.29 -17.82 7.54
C ILE A 66 -3.12 -16.31 7.63
N HIS A 67 -3.45 -15.56 6.57
CA HIS A 67 -3.16 -14.12 6.51
C HIS A 67 -4.41 -13.24 6.49
N THR A 68 -5.60 -13.85 6.52
CA THR A 68 -6.88 -13.16 6.69
C THR A 68 -7.79 -13.93 7.66
N THR A 69 -8.74 -13.25 8.29
CA THR A 69 -9.81 -13.88 9.10
C THR A 69 -11.00 -12.95 9.22
N SER A 70 -12.22 -13.48 9.36
CA SER A 70 -13.44 -12.68 9.61
C SER A 70 -13.69 -12.42 11.11
N SER A 71 -12.88 -12.99 12.00
CA SER A 71 -13.02 -12.82 13.45
C SER A 71 -11.92 -11.91 14.01
N ARG A 72 -12.31 -10.83 14.69
CA ARG A 72 -11.37 -9.94 15.38
C ARG A 72 -10.62 -10.67 16.48
N GLN A 73 -11.31 -11.52 17.23
CA GLN A 73 -10.70 -12.31 18.32
C GLN A 73 -9.63 -13.25 17.78
N GLU A 74 -9.90 -13.89 16.64
CA GLU A 74 -8.93 -14.74 15.97
C GLU A 74 -7.75 -13.94 15.42
N ALA A 75 -7.99 -12.74 14.87
CA ALA A 75 -6.93 -11.85 14.40
C ALA A 75 -5.98 -11.45 15.55
N ILE A 76 -6.53 -11.15 16.74
CA ILE A 76 -5.75 -10.87 17.95
C ILE A 76 -4.95 -12.10 18.37
N LYS A 77 -5.58 -13.28 18.44
CA LYS A 77 -4.93 -14.55 18.79
C LYS A 77 -3.76 -14.88 17.86
N ARG A 78 -3.88 -14.56 16.57
CA ARG A 78 -2.84 -14.73 15.54
C ARG A 78 -1.78 -13.61 15.54
N GLY A 79 -1.91 -12.59 16.40
CA GLY A 79 -0.93 -11.51 16.51
C GLY A 79 -0.99 -10.49 15.37
N TYR A 80 -2.17 -10.22 14.79
CA TYR A 80 -2.28 -9.21 13.73
C TYR A 80 -2.21 -7.77 14.24
N GLU A 81 -2.22 -7.58 15.57
CA GLU A 81 -2.09 -6.28 16.21
C GLU A 81 -0.67 -5.72 16.11
N TYR A 82 -0.56 -4.43 15.81
CA TYR A 82 0.72 -3.71 15.84
C TYR A 82 0.52 -2.26 16.27
N VAL A 83 1.63 -1.59 16.58
CA VAL A 83 1.66 -0.16 16.91
C VAL A 83 2.01 0.62 15.65
N ASP A 84 1.15 1.58 15.28
CA ASP A 84 1.37 2.47 14.14
C ASP A 84 2.42 3.56 14.45
N LYS A 85 2.79 4.36 13.44
CA LYS A 85 3.73 5.48 13.62
C LYS A 85 3.30 6.55 14.64
N ARG A 86 2.04 6.55 15.08
CA ARG A 86 1.48 7.49 16.08
C ARG A 86 1.42 6.87 17.48
N GLY A 87 1.94 5.66 17.66
CA GLY A 87 1.89 4.96 18.94
C GLY A 87 0.55 4.29 19.23
N LYS A 88 -0.37 4.21 18.26
CA LYS A 88 -1.70 3.61 18.45
C LYS A 88 -1.69 2.13 18.08
N LYS A 89 -2.29 1.30 18.93
CA LYS A 89 -2.52 -0.12 18.63
C LYS A 89 -3.64 -0.27 17.59
N VAL A 90 -3.34 -0.94 16.48
CA VAL A 90 -4.26 -1.10 15.34
C VAL A 90 -4.29 -2.54 14.83
N ILE A 91 -5.37 -2.89 14.13
CA ILE A 91 -5.52 -4.14 13.35
C ILE A 91 -6.09 -3.75 11.98
N ASN A 92 -5.47 -4.24 10.91
CA ASN A 92 -5.92 -3.98 9.55
C ASN A 92 -7.23 -4.68 9.28
N SER A 93 -8.23 -3.95 8.75
CA SER A 93 -9.51 -4.54 8.35
C SER A 93 -10.19 -3.80 7.21
N VAL A 94 -10.94 -4.56 6.41
CA VAL A 94 -11.85 -4.06 5.36
C VAL A 94 -13.09 -4.95 5.39
N ASN A 95 -14.29 -4.37 5.45
CA ASN A 95 -15.57 -5.12 5.42
C ASN A 95 -15.61 -6.32 6.41
N ASN A 96 -15.19 -6.10 7.65
CA ASN A 96 -15.09 -7.14 8.71
C ASN A 96 -14.12 -8.30 8.42
N ILE A 97 -13.25 -8.17 7.41
CA ILE A 97 -12.13 -9.07 7.18
C ILE A 97 -10.89 -8.41 7.76
N TYR A 98 -10.18 -9.13 8.62
CA TYR A 98 -8.93 -8.71 9.26
C TYR A 98 -7.74 -9.29 8.50
N PHE A 99 -6.69 -8.50 8.36
CA PHE A 99 -5.51 -8.82 7.55
C PHE A 99 -4.24 -8.80 8.41
N HIS A 100 -3.30 -9.68 8.08
CA HIS A 100 -1.97 -9.68 8.68
C HIS A 100 -1.26 -8.32 8.43
N PRO A 101 -0.44 -7.79 9.37
CA PRO A 101 0.26 -6.51 9.18
C PRO A 101 1.12 -6.48 7.92
N ASN A 102 1.70 -7.62 7.55
CA ASN A 102 2.54 -7.74 6.36
C ASN A 102 1.77 -8.10 5.08
N TYR A 103 0.44 -8.09 5.11
CA TYR A 103 -0.36 -8.48 3.94
C TYR A 103 -0.08 -7.56 2.75
N VAL A 104 0.07 -8.12 1.54
CA VAL A 104 0.38 -7.35 0.33
C VAL A 104 -0.77 -6.40 0.02
N THR A 105 -0.43 -5.12 -0.05
CA THR A 105 -1.31 -4.05 -0.54
C THR A 105 -0.79 -3.52 -1.87
N LEU A 106 -1.70 -2.92 -2.63
CA LEU A 106 -1.40 -2.22 -3.87
C LEU A 106 -2.03 -0.83 -3.74
N ASP A 107 -1.19 0.19 -3.70
CA ASP A 107 -1.58 1.58 -3.61
C ASP A 107 -0.93 2.42 -4.73
N HIS A 108 -0.87 3.75 -4.59
CA HIS A 108 -0.53 4.67 -5.66
C HIS A 108 0.47 5.71 -5.16
N LYS A 109 1.44 6.05 -6.01
CA LYS A 109 2.40 7.14 -5.80
C LYS A 109 1.71 8.50 -5.93
N ILE A 110 0.89 8.66 -6.97
CA ILE A 110 0.07 9.83 -7.23
C ILE A 110 -1.37 9.51 -6.84
N ASN A 111 -1.97 10.43 -6.09
CA ASN A 111 -3.32 10.30 -5.59
C ASN A 111 -4.37 10.15 -6.72
N LYS A 112 -5.03 8.99 -6.74
CA LYS A 112 -6.09 8.62 -7.70
C LYS A 112 -7.36 9.49 -7.66
N ALA A 113 -7.63 10.21 -6.58
CA ALA A 113 -8.73 11.18 -6.54
C ALA A 113 -8.40 12.49 -7.29
N ARG A 114 -7.11 12.74 -7.53
CA ARG A 114 -6.62 13.85 -8.36
C ARG A 114 -6.33 13.42 -9.80
N CYS A 115 -5.79 12.23 -9.98
CA CYS A 115 -5.38 11.68 -11.28
C CYS A 115 -5.93 10.25 -11.47
N PRO A 116 -7.25 10.06 -11.68
CA PRO A 116 -7.82 8.72 -11.83
C PRO A 116 -7.38 8.00 -13.12
N GLU A 117 -6.98 8.74 -14.15
CA GLU A 117 -6.41 8.18 -15.37
C GLU A 117 -5.16 7.34 -15.09
N LYS A 118 -4.44 7.66 -14.00
CA LYS A 118 -3.25 6.93 -13.55
C LYS A 118 -3.55 5.76 -12.60
N MET A 119 -4.81 5.40 -12.38
CA MET A 119 -5.21 4.41 -11.38
C MET A 119 -4.59 3.03 -11.62
N PHE A 120 -4.39 2.66 -12.88
CA PHE A 120 -3.86 1.34 -13.27
C PHE A 120 -2.52 1.41 -14.00
N ASP A 121 -1.90 2.59 -14.06
CA ASP A 121 -0.59 2.78 -14.66
C ASP A 121 0.46 2.06 -13.81
N CYS A 122 1.24 1.17 -14.43
CA CYS A 122 2.19 0.33 -13.72
C CYS A 122 3.27 1.13 -12.97
N ASP A 123 3.64 2.31 -13.45
CA ASP A 123 4.63 3.22 -12.85
C ASP A 123 4.05 4.04 -11.68
N ASN A 124 2.73 4.24 -11.65
CA ASN A 124 2.03 4.91 -10.56
C ASN A 124 1.64 3.94 -9.43
N LEU A 125 1.58 2.64 -9.72
CA LEU A 125 1.26 1.61 -8.73
C LEU A 125 2.42 1.34 -7.78
N GLN A 126 2.11 1.15 -6.51
CA GLN A 126 3.09 0.96 -5.44
C GLN A 126 2.71 -0.27 -4.61
N ILE A 127 3.53 -1.32 -4.67
CA ILE A 127 3.39 -2.50 -3.82
C ILE A 127 4.11 -2.26 -2.50
N MET A 128 3.41 -2.60 -1.40
CA MET A 128 3.98 -2.60 -0.06
C MET A 128 3.15 -3.47 0.88
N CYS A 129 3.67 -3.71 2.07
CA CYS A 129 2.91 -4.37 3.12
C CYS A 129 1.89 -3.41 3.76
N TRP A 130 0.82 -3.96 4.32
CA TRP A 130 -0.29 -3.17 4.87
C TRP A 130 0.15 -2.20 5.98
N ARG A 131 1.10 -2.61 6.82
CA ARG A 131 1.69 -1.71 7.83
C ARG A 131 2.32 -0.47 7.19
N CYS A 132 3.22 -0.65 6.22
CA CYS A 132 3.82 0.47 5.49
C CYS A 132 2.77 1.30 4.74
N ASN A 133 1.73 0.68 4.19
CA ASN A 133 0.63 1.40 3.54
C ASN A 133 -0.14 2.28 4.52
N THR A 134 -0.32 1.80 5.74
CA THR A 134 -0.95 2.57 6.83
C THR A 134 -0.07 3.75 7.23
N ASP A 135 1.25 3.53 7.30
CA ASP A 135 2.21 4.58 7.62
C ASP A 135 2.31 5.62 6.50
N LYS A 136 2.25 5.21 5.23
CA LYS A 136 2.19 6.10 4.07
C LYS A 136 0.95 6.99 4.09
N GLY A 137 -0.25 6.40 4.18
CA GLY A 137 -1.50 7.14 4.00
C GLY A 137 -1.53 7.93 2.68
N ASP A 138 -1.86 9.22 2.76
CA ASP A 138 -1.91 10.14 1.60
C ASP A 138 -0.57 10.85 1.33
N ASP A 139 0.53 10.42 1.94
CA ASP A 139 1.84 11.01 1.71
C ASP A 139 2.44 10.58 0.36
N ASN A 140 2.33 11.45 -0.64
CA ASN A 140 2.91 11.23 -1.97
C ASN A 140 4.46 11.31 -1.96
N THR A 141 5.08 11.81 -0.88
CA THR A 141 6.55 11.91 -0.74
C THR A 141 7.17 10.71 -0.02
N PHE A 142 6.35 9.74 0.40
CA PHE A 142 6.78 8.58 1.20
C PHE A 142 7.93 7.77 0.56
N GLU A 143 7.90 7.55 -0.75
CA GLU A 143 8.99 6.84 -1.45
C GLU A 143 10.30 7.64 -1.44
N LEU A 144 10.22 8.96 -1.58
CA LEU A 144 11.39 9.85 -1.55
C LEU A 144 11.98 9.90 -0.13
N GLN A 145 11.14 10.01 0.89
CA GLN A 145 11.58 10.00 2.30
C GLN A 145 12.35 8.72 2.62
N HIS A 146 11.78 7.55 2.28
CA HIS A 146 12.46 6.27 2.51
C HIS A 146 13.73 6.09 1.68
N THR A 147 13.78 6.65 0.47
CA THR A 147 15.00 6.64 -0.35
C THR A 147 16.10 7.46 0.32
N CYS A 148 15.78 8.66 0.84
CA CYS A 148 16.74 9.48 1.58
C CYS A 148 17.24 8.74 2.83
N GLU A 149 16.32 8.20 3.65
CA GLU A 149 16.67 7.44 4.86
C GLU A 149 17.61 6.26 4.57
N TYR A 150 17.34 5.52 3.48
CA TYR A 150 18.20 4.43 3.05
C TYR A 150 19.60 4.91 2.65
N LEU A 151 19.69 5.99 1.87
CA LEU A 151 20.97 6.55 1.42
C LEU A 151 21.79 7.10 2.60
N ASP A 152 21.15 7.78 3.54
CA ASP A 152 21.78 8.29 4.75
C ASP A 152 22.31 7.12 5.61
N THR A 153 21.48 6.10 5.83
CA THR A 153 21.89 4.90 6.57
C THR A 153 23.07 4.19 5.90
N LEU A 154 23.03 4.06 4.56
CA LEU A 154 24.11 3.45 3.80
C LEU A 154 25.42 4.26 3.89
N ALA A 155 25.32 5.60 3.85
CA ALA A 155 26.47 6.48 4.01
C ALA A 155 27.07 6.34 5.41
N ASP A 156 26.24 6.33 6.46
CA ASP A 156 26.67 6.14 7.84
C ASP A 156 27.33 4.78 8.05
N GLU A 157 26.74 3.71 7.53
CA GLU A 157 27.33 2.36 7.57
C GLU A 157 28.67 2.29 6.85
N ALA A 158 28.79 2.93 5.68
CA ALA A 158 30.02 3.00 4.92
C ALA A 158 31.11 3.76 5.68
N LEU A 159 30.79 4.94 6.24
CA LEU A 159 31.72 5.74 7.04
C LEU A 159 32.17 5.00 8.32
N ALA A 160 31.25 4.29 8.98
CA ALA A 160 31.55 3.50 10.16
C ALA A 160 32.45 2.29 9.84
N ARG A 161 32.26 1.66 8.67
CA ARG A 161 33.01 0.47 8.27
C ARG A 161 34.37 0.79 7.65
N TYR A 162 34.46 1.87 6.89
CA TYR A 162 35.65 2.31 6.18
C TYR A 162 36.12 3.65 6.78
N GLN A 163 36.51 3.65 8.06
CA GLN A 163 36.91 4.85 8.81
C GLN A 163 38.13 5.61 8.27
N LEU A 164 38.66 5.27 7.09
CA LEU A 164 39.87 5.85 6.51
C LEU A 164 39.79 5.90 4.97
N LEU A 165 39.18 6.98 4.47
CA LEU A 165 39.84 7.85 3.48
C LEU A 165 40.23 9.13 4.21
#